data_AF-A0A3E0R123-F1
#
_entry.id   AF-A0A3E0R123-F1
#
_cell.length_a   1.000
_cell.length_b   1.000
_cell.length_c   1.000
_cell.angle_alpha   90.00
_cell.angle_beta   90.00
_cell.angle_gamma   90.00
#
_symmetry.space_group_name_H-M   'P 1'
#
loop_
_entity.id
_entity.type
_entity.pdbx_description
1 polymer ?
#
loop_
_entity_poly.entity_id
_entity_poly.type
_entity_poly.pdbx_seq_one_letter_code
_entity_poly.pdbx_strand_id
1 'polypeptide(L)'
;MSRNMRYLHSNKIIYRRGPINDQPSETFEWGAFYESGTHECYELFRSKAKITSYKSLKWHLLVLWYLNPQLDQDKFEQLAYYIAEKDNGFITFSIPEMLLKKIIYEVSMEDLEYPPKNRIRKVIFKDTTNLTKSEKLSIVGKLIGRNSKAQPEDIYETMLLIHDKSEKITITKIARILNVSTRTIYRNMTHELTKEKELLNEEI
;
A
#
# COMPACT_ATOMS: atom_id res chain seq x y z
N MET A 1 -15.26 9.11 4.51
CA MET A 1 -15.80 8.81 3.17
C MET A 1 -15.08 7.59 2.59
N SER A 2 -15.81 6.64 2.01
CA SER A 2 -15.23 5.43 1.40
C SER A 2 -14.74 5.73 -0.02
N ARG A 3 -13.70 5.03 -0.48
CA ARG A 3 -13.18 5.15 -1.85
C ARG A 3 -14.23 4.74 -2.87
N ASN A 4 -14.47 5.59 -3.87
CA ASN A 4 -15.40 5.31 -4.95
C ASN A 4 -14.70 4.49 -6.05
N MET A 5 -14.82 3.16 -5.96
CA MET A 5 -14.20 2.22 -6.91
C MET A 5 -14.94 2.11 -8.25
N ARG A 6 -16.09 2.78 -8.42
CA ARG A 6 -16.98 2.60 -9.59
C ARG A 6 -16.28 2.84 -10.92
N TYR A 7 -15.48 3.90 -11.04
CA TYR A 7 -14.74 4.19 -12.26
C TYR A 7 -13.74 3.08 -12.61
N LEU A 8 -12.97 2.60 -11.63
CA LEU A 8 -11.97 1.56 -11.84
C LEU A 8 -12.64 0.27 -12.33
N HIS A 9 -13.77 -0.11 -11.71
CA HIS A 9 -14.52 -1.31 -12.11
C HIS A 9 -15.18 -1.16 -13.48
N SER A 10 -15.83 -0.02 -13.75
CA SER A 10 -16.55 0.21 -15.01
C SER A 10 -15.61 0.26 -16.22
N ASN A 11 -14.40 0.79 -16.02
CA ASN A 11 -13.37 0.89 -17.05
C ASN A 11 -12.37 -0.28 -17.02
N LYS A 12 -12.63 -1.32 -16.21
CA LYS A 12 -11.77 -2.51 -16.09
C LYS A 12 -10.30 -2.18 -15.80
N ILE A 13 -10.07 -1.17 -14.96
CA ILE A 13 -8.73 -0.75 -14.54
C ILE A 13 -8.15 -1.81 -13.59
N ILE A 14 -6.96 -2.31 -13.91
CA ILE A 14 -6.17 -3.22 -13.09
C ILE A 14 -5.44 -2.40 -12.04
N TYR A 15 -5.84 -2.52 -10.78
CA TYR A 15 -5.20 -1.86 -9.64
C TYR A 15 -4.57 -2.84 -8.65
N ARG A 16 -4.62 -4.15 -8.95
CA ARG A 16 -3.96 -5.19 -8.17
C ARG A 16 -3.30 -6.22 -9.07
N ARG A 17 -2.12 -6.68 -8.67
CA ARG A 17 -1.37 -7.78 -9.26
C ARG A 17 -0.47 -8.40 -8.20
N GLY A 18 -0.59 -9.71 -8.00
CA GLY A 18 0.34 -10.45 -7.15
C GLY A 18 1.73 -10.58 -7.80
N PRO A 19 2.71 -11.14 -7.07
CA PRO A 19 4.00 -11.49 -7.63
C PRO A 19 3.88 -12.42 -8.84
N ILE A 20 4.76 -12.25 -9.83
CA ILE A 20 4.75 -13.03 -11.07
C ILE A 20 5.94 -13.98 -11.10
N ASN A 21 7.13 -13.48 -10.79
CA ASN A 21 8.39 -14.22 -10.84
C ASN A 21 8.81 -14.69 -9.45
N ASP A 22 8.55 -13.87 -8.42
CA ASP A 22 8.92 -14.23 -7.05
C ASP A 22 8.05 -15.38 -6.52
N GLN A 23 8.70 -16.46 -6.10
CA GLN A 23 8.04 -17.60 -5.46
C GLN A 23 8.00 -17.43 -3.94
N PRO A 24 6.87 -17.77 -3.30
CA PRO A 24 6.76 -17.70 -1.85
C PRO A 24 7.63 -18.77 -1.18
N SER A 25 8.20 -18.43 -0.04
CA SER A 25 8.91 -19.36 0.85
C SER A 25 7.96 -20.41 1.41
N GLU A 26 6.75 -19.99 1.78
CA GLU A 26 5.69 -20.88 2.28
C GLU A 26 4.33 -20.45 1.72
N THR A 27 3.49 -21.44 1.39
CA THR A 27 2.11 -21.21 0.94
C THR A 27 1.14 -21.80 1.95
N PHE A 28 0.03 -21.09 2.13
CA PHE A 28 -1.03 -21.44 3.05
C PHE A 28 -2.39 -21.31 2.36
N GLU A 29 -3.42 -21.89 2.95
CA GLU A 29 -4.79 -21.69 2.47
C GLU A 29 -5.15 -20.19 2.44
N TRP A 30 -4.75 -19.46 3.50
CA TRP A 30 -4.99 -18.03 3.63
C TRP A 30 -4.07 -17.14 2.77
N GLY A 31 -2.99 -17.64 2.17
CA GLY A 31 -2.05 -16.73 1.52
C GLY A 31 -0.66 -17.29 1.32
N ALA A 32 0.29 -16.37 1.22
CA ALA A 32 1.67 -16.68 0.92
C ALA A 32 2.60 -15.88 1.83
N PHE A 33 3.70 -16.50 2.21
CA PHE A 33 4.79 -15.91 2.98
C PHE A 33 6.07 -15.93 2.15
N TYR A 34 6.73 -14.77 2.11
CA TYR A 34 7.99 -14.53 1.43
C TYR A 34 8.97 -14.08 2.51
N GLU A 35 9.87 -14.96 2.95
CA GLU A 35 10.75 -14.68 4.10
C GLU A 35 11.65 -13.46 3.85
N SER A 36 12.26 -13.43 2.66
CA SER A 36 13.04 -12.28 2.15
C SER A 36 12.15 -11.13 1.65
N GLY A 37 10.84 -11.38 1.55
CA GLY A 37 9.85 -10.48 0.95
C GLY A 37 9.91 -10.41 -0.57
N THR A 38 8.93 -9.71 -1.15
CA THR A 38 8.79 -9.48 -2.61
C THR A 38 8.45 -8.02 -2.89
N HIS A 39 9.00 -7.48 -3.98
CA HIS A 39 8.64 -6.16 -4.51
C HIS A 39 7.53 -6.24 -5.58
N GLU A 40 7.19 -7.42 -6.07
CA GLU A 40 6.30 -7.59 -7.23
C GLU A 40 4.81 -7.49 -6.89
N CYS A 41 4.46 -7.38 -5.61
CA CYS A 41 3.08 -7.36 -5.14
C CYS A 41 2.47 -5.95 -5.13
N TYR A 42 1.76 -5.61 -6.20
CA TYR A 42 0.99 -4.38 -6.30
C TYR A 42 -0.45 -4.63 -5.84
N GLU A 43 -0.81 -4.22 -4.63
CA GLU A 43 -2.19 -4.32 -4.14
C GLU A 43 -2.73 -2.93 -3.79
N LEU A 44 -2.94 -2.08 -4.80
CA LEU A 44 -3.44 -0.73 -4.56
C LEU A 44 -4.81 -0.78 -3.90
N PHE A 45 -5.06 0.21 -3.04
CA PHE A 45 -6.37 0.48 -2.45
C PHE A 45 -6.93 -0.68 -1.61
N ARG A 46 -6.06 -1.59 -1.15
CA ARG A 46 -6.42 -2.73 -0.31
C ARG A 46 -6.72 -2.31 1.14
N SER A 47 -5.83 -1.53 1.73
CA SER A 47 -6.04 -0.95 3.06
C SER A 47 -6.92 0.29 2.97
N LYS A 48 -7.62 0.66 4.05
CA LYS A 48 -8.41 1.89 4.19
C LYS A 48 -7.56 3.16 4.09
N ALA A 49 -6.24 3.06 4.18
CA ALA A 49 -5.34 4.20 4.05
C ALA A 49 -5.57 4.92 2.71
N LYS A 50 -5.58 6.26 2.77
CA LYS A 50 -5.68 7.13 1.60
C LYS A 50 -4.29 7.67 1.24
N ILE A 51 -4.18 8.22 0.04
CA ILE A 51 -2.98 8.87 -0.44
C ILE A 51 -2.86 10.26 0.21
N THR A 52 -1.76 10.50 0.91
CA THR A 52 -1.58 11.69 1.76
C THR A 52 -0.55 12.68 1.21
N SER A 53 0.12 12.37 0.11
CA SER A 53 1.13 13.24 -0.50
C SER A 53 1.20 13.13 -2.02
N TYR A 54 1.74 14.16 -2.68
CA TYR A 54 1.99 14.16 -4.12
C TYR A 54 2.98 13.07 -4.55
N LYS A 55 4.01 12.78 -3.73
CA LYS A 55 4.96 11.68 -3.98
C LYS A 55 4.22 10.34 -4.02
N SER A 56 3.33 10.10 -3.06
CA SER A 56 2.51 8.89 -3.03
C SER A 56 1.53 8.85 -4.20
N LEU A 57 0.89 9.97 -4.55
CA LEU A 57 0.00 10.04 -5.71
C LEU A 57 0.73 9.70 -7.01
N LYS A 58 1.90 10.30 -7.28
CA LYS A 58 2.73 10.00 -8.45
C LYS A 58 3.03 8.50 -8.55
N TRP A 59 3.42 7.88 -7.44
CA TRP A 59 3.69 6.44 -7.40
C TRP A 59 2.44 5.60 -7.71
N HIS A 60 1.27 5.94 -7.14
CA HIS A 60 0.02 5.23 -7.43
C HIS A 60 -0.37 5.34 -8.91
N LEU A 61 -0.22 6.53 -9.51
CA LEU A 61 -0.48 6.75 -10.93
C LEU A 61 0.49 5.96 -11.80
N LEU A 62 1.78 5.90 -11.44
CA LEU A 62 2.78 5.11 -12.13
C LEU A 62 2.46 3.60 -12.10
N VAL A 63 2.04 3.07 -10.94
CA VAL A 63 1.61 1.68 -10.85
C VAL A 63 0.36 1.43 -11.70
N LEU A 64 -0.63 2.34 -11.67
CA LEU A 64 -1.82 2.21 -12.51
C LEU A 64 -1.48 2.24 -14.00
N TRP A 65 -0.57 3.11 -14.43
CA TRP A 65 -0.09 3.17 -15.80
C TRP A 65 0.59 1.86 -16.21
N TYR A 66 1.54 1.38 -15.38
CA TYR A 66 2.27 0.14 -15.61
C TYR A 66 1.40 -1.11 -15.66
N LEU A 67 0.40 -1.22 -14.78
CA LEU A 67 -0.50 -2.38 -14.74
C LEU A 67 -1.52 -2.41 -15.88
N ASN A 68 -1.67 -1.30 -16.62
CA ASN A 68 -2.68 -1.15 -17.65
C ASN A 68 -2.09 -0.69 -18.99
N PRO A 69 -1.27 -1.52 -19.66
CA PRO A 69 -0.64 -1.16 -20.94
C PRO A 69 -1.64 -0.88 -22.08
N GLN A 70 -2.92 -1.23 -21.88
CA GLN A 70 -4.02 -0.95 -22.81
C GLN A 70 -4.56 0.48 -22.72
N LEU A 71 -4.17 1.27 -21.71
CA LEU A 71 -4.60 2.66 -21.60
C LEU A 71 -3.82 3.53 -22.58
N ASP A 72 -4.55 4.37 -23.32
CA ASP A 72 -3.96 5.50 -24.02
C ASP A 72 -3.78 6.69 -23.05
N GLN A 73 -3.07 7.72 -23.52
CA GLN A 73 -2.77 8.90 -22.72
C GLN A 73 -4.03 9.61 -22.22
N ASP A 74 -5.06 9.73 -23.06
CA ASP A 74 -6.32 10.40 -22.71
C ASP A 74 -7.07 9.66 -21.60
N LYS A 75 -7.18 8.33 -21.69
CA LYS A 75 -7.81 7.51 -20.63
C LYS A 75 -7.01 7.52 -19.34
N PHE A 76 -5.68 7.54 -19.44
CA PHE A 76 -4.83 7.65 -18.27
C PHE A 76 -4.98 9.01 -17.59
N GLU A 77 -5.04 10.10 -18.36
CA GLU A 77 -5.33 11.43 -17.84
C GLU A 77 -6.67 11.45 -17.10
N GLN A 78 -7.74 10.90 -17.70
CA GLN A 78 -9.05 10.80 -17.06
C GLN A 78 -9.01 9.98 -15.75
N LEU A 79 -8.30 8.85 -15.75
CA LEU A 79 -8.07 8.05 -14.54
C LEU A 79 -7.34 8.86 -13.47
N ALA A 80 -6.30 9.62 -13.85
CA ALA A 80 -5.54 10.42 -12.93
C ALA A 80 -6.36 11.54 -12.29
N TYR A 81 -7.20 12.25 -13.06
CA TYR A 81 -8.17 13.20 -12.50
C TYR A 81 -9.15 12.52 -11.56
N TYR A 82 -9.68 11.35 -11.92
CA TYR A 82 -10.61 10.63 -11.06
C TYR A 82 -9.99 10.23 -9.73
N ILE A 83 -8.74 9.74 -9.73
CA ILE A 83 -8.00 9.42 -8.51
C ILE A 83 -7.66 10.68 -7.71
N ALA A 84 -7.30 11.78 -8.38
CA ALA A 84 -6.91 13.04 -7.75
C ALA A 84 -8.09 13.89 -7.27
N GLU A 85 -9.33 13.50 -7.58
CA GLU A 85 -10.52 14.15 -7.05
C GLU A 85 -10.75 13.71 -5.59
N LYS A 86 -10.75 14.67 -4.68
CA LYS A 86 -10.81 14.42 -3.23
C LYS A 86 -12.11 13.73 -2.84
N ASP A 87 -13.22 14.11 -3.49
CA ASP A 87 -14.54 13.55 -3.22
C ASP A 87 -14.65 12.07 -3.64
N ASN A 88 -13.76 11.57 -4.50
CA ASN A 88 -13.69 10.15 -4.82
C ASN A 88 -13.01 9.32 -3.72
N GLY A 89 -12.42 9.97 -2.72
CA GLY A 89 -11.94 9.35 -1.49
C GLY A 89 -10.59 8.64 -1.58
N PHE A 90 -9.84 8.79 -2.69
CA PHE A 90 -8.50 8.21 -2.85
C PHE A 90 -7.40 9.02 -2.18
N ILE A 91 -7.52 10.36 -2.20
CA ILE A 91 -6.55 11.29 -1.62
C ILE A 91 -7.14 12.04 -0.42
N THR A 92 -6.30 12.63 0.44
CA THR A 92 -6.73 13.46 1.58
C THR A 92 -6.56 14.97 1.34
N PHE A 93 -5.81 15.35 0.32
CA PHE A 93 -5.46 16.73 -0.01
C PHE A 93 -6.18 17.21 -1.29
N SER A 94 -6.08 18.49 -1.60
CA SER A 94 -6.46 19.05 -2.91
C SER A 94 -5.19 19.35 -3.70
N ILE A 95 -5.20 19.12 -5.02
CA ILE A 95 -4.05 19.34 -5.89
C ILE A 95 -4.37 20.43 -6.93
N PRO A 96 -3.51 21.44 -7.12
CA PRO A 96 -3.67 22.40 -8.20
C PRO A 96 -3.61 21.71 -9.57
N GLU A 97 -4.49 22.07 -10.50
CA GLU A 97 -4.61 21.44 -11.82
C GLU A 97 -3.28 21.39 -12.59
N MET A 98 -2.53 22.50 -12.62
CA MET A 98 -1.22 22.56 -13.28
C MET A 98 -0.21 21.56 -12.69
N LEU A 99 -0.26 21.33 -11.37
CA LEU A 99 0.61 20.37 -10.71
C LEU A 99 0.20 18.94 -11.05
N LEU A 100 -1.11 18.65 -11.08
CA LEU A 100 -1.61 17.34 -11.50
C LEU A 100 -1.21 17.04 -12.95
N LYS A 101 -1.41 17.98 -13.88
CA LYS A 101 -0.96 17.85 -15.28
C LYS A 101 0.52 17.55 -15.39
N LYS A 102 1.36 18.23 -14.58
CA LYS A 102 2.79 17.95 -14.52
C LYS A 102 3.08 16.52 -14.05
N ILE A 103 2.40 16.04 -13.00
CA ILE A 103 2.56 14.66 -12.51
C ILE A 103 2.14 13.65 -13.59
N ILE A 104 1.01 13.88 -14.25
CA ILE A 104 0.51 13.02 -15.33
C ILE A 104 1.53 12.93 -16.47
N TYR A 105 2.04 14.08 -16.92
CA TYR A 105 3.07 14.15 -17.95
C TYR A 105 4.32 13.37 -17.54
N GLU A 106 4.85 13.63 -16.34
CA GLU A 106 6.02 12.92 -15.83
C GLU A 106 5.81 11.40 -15.82
N VAL A 107 4.66 10.92 -15.34
CA VAL A 107 4.35 9.48 -15.30
C VAL A 107 4.20 8.89 -16.70
N SER A 108 3.56 9.62 -17.62
CA SER A 108 3.36 9.14 -19.00
C SER A 108 4.66 9.00 -19.79
N MET A 109 5.72 9.70 -19.37
CA MET A 109 7.06 9.65 -19.96
C MET A 109 7.98 8.63 -19.28
N GLU A 110 7.55 7.98 -18.20
CA GLU A 110 8.35 6.95 -17.53
C GLU A 110 8.49 5.72 -18.44
N ASP A 111 9.71 5.18 -18.50
CA ASP A 111 9.98 3.94 -19.19
C ASP A 111 9.40 2.76 -18.40
N LEU A 112 8.46 2.05 -19.02
CA LEU A 112 7.77 0.90 -18.42
C LEU A 112 8.46 -0.44 -18.69
N GLU A 113 9.68 -0.45 -19.26
CA GLU A 113 10.49 -1.66 -19.38
C GLU A 113 10.73 -2.29 -18.00
N TYR A 114 10.88 -1.46 -16.96
CA TYR A 114 11.08 -1.90 -15.58
C TYR A 114 9.84 -1.65 -14.70
N PRO A 115 9.50 -2.60 -13.80
CA PRO A 115 8.39 -2.43 -12.88
C PRO A 115 8.64 -1.27 -11.90
N PRO A 116 7.60 -0.49 -11.52
CA PRO A 116 7.73 0.57 -10.53
C PRO A 116 8.26 0.07 -9.19
N LYS A 117 9.25 0.74 -8.60
CA LYS A 117 9.79 0.34 -7.28
C LYS A 117 8.69 0.32 -6.23
N ASN A 118 8.49 -0.82 -5.58
CA ASN A 118 7.46 -1.02 -4.56
C ASN A 118 8.08 -1.28 -3.18
N ARG A 119 7.30 -1.14 -2.10
CA ARG A 119 7.73 -1.58 -0.76
C ARG A 119 7.76 -3.10 -0.70
N ILE A 120 8.72 -3.66 0.03
CA ILE A 120 8.82 -5.11 0.25
C ILE A 120 7.60 -5.60 1.02
N ARG A 121 6.96 -6.65 0.54
CA ARG A 121 5.89 -7.37 1.25
C ARG A 121 6.35 -8.77 1.61
N LYS A 122 6.21 -9.15 2.87
CA LYS A 122 6.51 -10.53 3.33
C LYS A 122 5.28 -11.41 3.44
N VAL A 123 4.12 -10.84 3.75
CA VAL A 123 2.87 -11.58 3.92
C VAL A 123 1.85 -11.07 2.93
N ILE A 124 1.33 -11.95 2.08
CA ILE A 124 0.29 -11.64 1.10
C ILE A 124 -0.91 -12.55 1.39
N PHE A 125 -1.96 -11.98 1.99
CA PHE A 125 -3.22 -12.69 2.16
C PHE A 125 -3.99 -12.74 0.84
N LYS A 126 -4.65 -13.86 0.53
CA LYS A 126 -5.64 -13.88 -0.56
C LYS A 126 -6.84 -12.99 -0.22
N ASP A 127 -7.66 -12.67 -1.22
CA ASP A 127 -8.91 -11.95 -0.99
C ASP A 127 -10.00 -12.84 -0.36
N THR A 128 -9.93 -14.18 -0.56
CA THR A 128 -10.94 -15.16 -0.14
C THR A 128 -10.70 -15.82 1.23
N THR A 129 -9.87 -15.21 2.07
CA THR A 129 -9.25 -15.88 3.22
C THR A 129 -10.17 -16.05 4.41
N ASN A 130 -11.35 -15.42 4.40
CA ASN A 130 -12.30 -15.31 5.51
C ASN A 130 -11.69 -14.86 6.85
N LEU A 131 -10.41 -14.46 6.86
CA LEU A 131 -9.70 -14.01 8.04
C LEU A 131 -10.16 -12.62 8.46
N THR A 132 -10.47 -12.49 9.73
CA THR A 132 -10.64 -11.21 10.39
C THR A 132 -9.32 -10.44 10.41
N LYS A 133 -9.41 -9.11 10.58
CA LYS A 133 -8.22 -8.25 10.70
C LYS A 133 -7.34 -8.62 11.89
N SER A 134 -7.94 -9.11 12.98
CA SER A 134 -7.21 -9.59 14.16
C SER A 134 -6.42 -10.86 13.87
N GLU A 135 -6.98 -11.79 13.11
CA GLU A 135 -6.26 -13.00 12.68
C GLU A 135 -5.13 -12.67 11.72
N LYS A 136 -5.35 -11.75 10.77
CA LYS A 136 -4.29 -11.24 9.90
C LYS A 136 -3.12 -10.65 10.71
N LEU A 137 -3.42 -9.83 11.71
CA LEU A 137 -2.40 -9.30 12.64
C LEU A 137 -1.67 -10.42 13.40
N SER A 138 -2.39 -11.45 13.86
CA SER A 138 -1.78 -12.59 14.55
C SER A 138 -0.83 -13.36 13.63
N ILE A 139 -1.21 -13.57 12.36
CA ILE A 139 -0.36 -14.23 11.35
C ILE A 139 0.90 -13.40 11.08
N VAL A 140 0.75 -12.10 10.85
CA VAL A 140 1.90 -11.19 10.67
C VAL A 140 2.84 -11.27 11.86
N GLY A 141 2.33 -11.21 13.09
CA GLY A 141 3.13 -11.33 14.31
C GLY A 141 3.86 -12.67 14.42
N LYS A 142 3.22 -13.79 14.06
CA LYS A 142 3.82 -15.13 14.12
C LYS A 142 4.92 -15.32 13.08
N LEU A 143 4.69 -14.90 11.85
CA LEU A 143 5.62 -15.12 10.73
C LEU A 143 6.79 -14.13 10.77
N ILE A 144 6.48 -12.84 10.97
CA ILE A 144 7.50 -11.80 11.00
C ILE A 144 8.20 -11.79 12.36
N GLY A 145 7.46 -11.81 13.46
CA GLY A 145 8.01 -11.61 14.81
C GLY A 145 8.96 -12.70 15.32
N ARG A 146 9.03 -13.88 14.70
CA ARG A 146 9.98 -14.94 15.07
C ARG A 146 11.42 -14.62 14.70
N ASN A 147 11.65 -13.93 13.57
CA ASN A 147 12.97 -13.65 13.01
C ASN A 147 13.25 -12.14 12.82
N SER A 148 12.28 -11.28 13.12
CA SER A 148 12.31 -9.88 12.68
C SER A 148 13.11 -8.95 13.58
N LYS A 149 13.94 -8.12 12.93
CA LYS A 149 14.54 -6.91 13.52
C LYS A 149 13.55 -5.71 13.54
N ALA A 150 12.26 -5.95 13.30
CA ALA A 150 11.22 -4.97 12.95
C ALA A 150 11.71 -4.01 11.86
N GLN A 151 11.95 -4.55 10.66
CA GLN A 151 12.40 -3.72 9.55
C GLN A 151 11.34 -2.65 9.21
N PRO A 152 11.73 -1.54 8.57
CA PRO A 152 10.80 -0.46 8.23
C PRO A 152 9.52 -0.94 7.51
N GLU A 153 9.63 -1.95 6.65
CA GLU A 153 8.51 -2.52 5.90
C GLU A 153 7.59 -3.36 6.80
N ASP A 154 8.15 -4.12 7.75
CA ASP A 154 7.39 -4.86 8.76
C ASP A 154 6.55 -3.92 9.62
N ILE A 155 7.14 -2.78 10.00
CA ILE A 155 6.47 -1.72 10.75
C ILE A 155 5.34 -1.11 9.92
N TYR A 156 5.61 -0.76 8.66
CA TYR A 156 4.63 -0.16 7.77
C TYR A 156 3.41 -1.06 7.53
N GLU A 157 3.61 -2.34 7.19
CA GLU A 157 2.50 -3.27 6.98
C GLU A 157 1.68 -3.48 8.27
N THR A 158 2.34 -3.51 9.43
CA THR A 158 1.66 -3.57 10.73
C THR A 158 0.81 -2.32 10.97
N MET A 159 1.32 -1.13 10.64
CA MET A 159 0.59 0.14 10.75
C MET A 159 -0.67 0.14 9.87
N LEU A 160 -0.58 -0.34 8.62
CA LEU A 160 -1.72 -0.46 7.72
C LEU A 160 -2.80 -1.40 8.26
N LEU A 161 -2.42 -2.55 8.82
CA LEU A 161 -3.38 -3.49 9.40
C LEU A 161 -4.06 -2.94 10.67
N ILE A 162 -3.34 -2.19 11.50
CA ILE A 162 -3.92 -1.49 12.66
C ILE A 162 -4.90 -0.41 12.18
N HIS A 163 -4.50 0.40 11.20
CA HIS A 163 -5.35 1.43 10.60
C HIS A 163 -6.62 0.84 9.99
N ASP A 164 -6.54 -0.31 9.33
CA ASP A 164 -7.69 -0.99 8.76
C ASP A 164 -8.73 -1.38 9.82
N LYS A 165 -8.30 -1.65 11.05
CA LYS A 165 -9.18 -1.88 12.19
C LYS A 165 -9.78 -0.60 12.77
N SER A 166 -9.48 0.57 12.21
CA SER A 166 -9.87 1.88 12.73
C SER A 166 -9.39 2.07 14.18
N GLU A 167 -8.18 1.59 14.47
CA GLU A 167 -7.56 1.68 15.78
C GLU A 167 -6.36 2.62 15.75
N LYS A 168 -6.19 3.44 16.80
CA LYS A 168 -5.00 4.30 16.93
C LYS A 168 -3.72 3.47 16.90
N ILE A 169 -2.80 3.87 16.03
CA ILE A 169 -1.47 3.29 15.84
C ILE A 169 -0.54 3.87 16.91
N THR A 170 -0.01 2.99 17.77
CA THR A 170 0.97 3.34 18.80
C THR A 170 2.19 2.44 18.70
N ILE A 171 3.36 2.95 19.11
CA ILE A 171 4.62 2.20 19.14
C ILE A 171 4.47 0.92 19.96
N THR A 172 3.79 1.00 21.12
CA THR A 172 3.52 -0.16 21.98
C THR A 172 2.67 -1.22 21.29
N LYS A 173 1.68 -0.82 20.47
CA LYS A 173 0.83 -1.76 19.74
C LYS A 173 1.60 -2.46 18.63
N ILE A 174 2.40 -1.72 17.86
CA ILE A 174 3.28 -2.28 16.83
C ILE A 174 4.26 -3.28 17.45
N ALA A 175 4.93 -2.87 18.54
CA ALA A 175 5.89 -3.71 19.27
C ALA A 175 5.25 -5.03 19.75
N ARG A 176 4.04 -4.96 20.30
CA ARG A 176 3.28 -6.14 20.75
C ARG A 176 2.93 -7.07 19.59
N ILE A 177 2.45 -6.55 18.46
CA ILE A 177 2.09 -7.37 17.29
C ILE A 177 3.31 -8.05 16.71
N LEU A 178 4.41 -7.32 16.53
CA LEU A 178 5.66 -7.86 15.99
C LEU A 178 6.48 -8.66 17.01
N ASN A 179 6.00 -8.81 18.25
CA ASN A 179 6.68 -9.51 19.33
C ASN A 179 8.13 -9.01 19.58
N VAL A 180 8.33 -7.69 19.56
CA VAL A 180 9.62 -7.03 19.82
C VAL A 180 9.50 -5.96 20.89
N SER A 181 10.64 -5.47 21.40
CA SER A 181 10.65 -4.32 22.31
C SER A 181 10.25 -3.01 21.61
N THR A 182 9.69 -2.06 22.36
CA THR A 182 9.44 -0.69 21.85
C THR A 182 10.74 -0.01 21.38
N ARG A 183 11.86 -0.28 22.05
CA ARG A 183 13.20 0.19 21.65
C ARG A 183 13.59 -0.30 20.25
N THR A 184 13.26 -1.55 19.91
CA THR A 184 13.47 -2.10 18.56
C THR A 184 12.64 -1.34 17.52
N ILE A 185 11.39 -1.00 17.84
CA ILE A 185 10.55 -0.19 16.93
C ILE A 185 11.15 1.20 16.75
N TYR A 186 11.50 1.91 17.82
CA TYR A 186 12.09 3.26 17.73
C TYR A 186 13.36 3.29 16.87
N ARG A 187 14.21 2.26 16.95
CA ARG A 187 15.44 2.17 16.16
C ARG A 187 15.20 2.07 14.65
N ASN A 188 14.11 1.43 14.24
CA ASN A 188 13.78 1.22 12.82
C ASN A 188 12.68 2.16 12.31
N MET A 189 12.14 3.01 13.18
CA MET A 189 11.14 4.01 12.83
C MET A 189 11.83 5.17 12.10
N THR A 190 11.76 5.16 10.77
CA THR A 190 12.30 6.24 9.95
C THR A 190 11.45 7.51 10.10
N HIS A 191 12.00 8.65 9.67
CA HIS A 191 11.25 9.90 9.60
C HIS A 191 9.99 9.76 8.71
N GLU A 192 10.11 9.06 7.57
CA GLU A 192 8.97 8.79 6.69
C GLU A 192 7.87 7.98 7.40
N LEU A 193 8.24 6.92 8.13
CA LEU A 193 7.26 6.11 8.88
C LEU A 193 6.63 6.87 10.05
N THR A 194 7.40 7.75 10.70
CA THR A 194 6.89 8.59 11.79
C THR A 194 5.79 9.52 11.28
N LYS A 195 6.06 10.21 10.18
CA LYS A 195 5.10 11.08 9.50
C LYS A 195 3.88 10.30 8.98
N GLU A 196 4.10 9.14 8.37
CA GLU A 196 3.02 8.29 7.88
C GLU A 196 2.11 7.82 9.03
N LYS A 197 2.67 7.47 10.19
CA LYS A 197 1.89 7.12 11.39
C LYS A 197 1.01 8.26 11.86
N GLU A 198 1.49 9.50 11.80
CA GLU A 198 0.72 10.68 12.18
C GLU A 198 -0.46 10.86 11.22
N LEU A 199 -0.19 10.88 9.91
CA LEU A 199 -1.21 11.01 8.86
C LEU A 199 -2.27 9.89 8.92
N LEU A 200 -1.85 8.64 9.12
CA LEU A 200 -2.79 7.53 9.28
C LEU A 200 -3.65 7.66 10.53
N ASN A 201 -3.12 8.22 11.62
CA ASN A 201 -3.90 8.43 12.84
C ASN A 201 -4.87 9.60 12.76
N GLU A 202 -4.59 10.60 11.92
CA GLU A 202 -5.49 11.73 11.65
C GLU A 202 -6.75 11.29 10.88
N GLU A 203 -6.68 10.19 10.14
CA GLU A 203 -7.78 9.63 9.33
C GLU A 203 -8.67 8.63 10.08
N ILE A 204 -8.41 8.34 11.36
CA ILE A 204 -9.20 7.42 12.21
C ILE A 204 -10.43 8.13 12.77
#